data_AF-A0A091M425-F1
#
_entry.id   AF-A0A091M425-F1
#
_cell.length_a   1.000
_cell.length_b   1.000
_cell.length_c   1.000
_cell.angle_alpha   90.00
_cell.angle_beta   90.00
_cell.angle_gamma   90.00
#
_symmetry.space_group_name_H-M   'P 1'
#
loop_
_entity.id
_entity.type
_entity.pdbx_description
1 polymer ?
#
loop_
_entity_poly.entity_id
_entity_poly.type
_entity_poly.pdbx_seq_one_letter_code
_entity_poly.pdbx_strand_id
1 'polypeptide(L)'
;AEEVQQQIIRETFHLVLKRDDHICNFLECGSLFGGSDYKLIYRHYATLYFVFCVDSSESELGILDLIQVFVETLDKCFENVCELDLIFHMDKV
;
A
#
# COMPACT_ATOMS: atom_id res chain seq x y z
N ALA A 1 13.82 9.30 13.98
CA ALA A 1 13.54 8.16 13.07
C ALA A 1 12.04 7.99 12.89
N GLU A 2 11.27 7.86 13.98
CA GLU A 2 9.79 7.78 13.93
C GLU A 2 9.13 9.01 13.30
N GLU A 3 9.63 10.23 13.56
CA GLU A 3 9.09 11.46 12.97
C GLU A 3 9.17 11.46 11.43
N VAL A 4 10.25 10.89 10.87
CA VAL A 4 10.44 10.77 9.42
C VAL A 4 9.46 9.75 8.84
N GLN A 5 9.26 8.62 9.52
CA GLN A 5 8.29 7.61 9.10
C GLN A 5 6.86 8.17 9.12
N GLN A 6 6.48 8.91 10.17
CA GLN A 6 5.16 9.54 10.25
C GLN A 6 4.95 10.60 9.16
N GLN A 7 5.99 11.38 8.84
CA GLN A 7 5.93 12.36 7.76
C GLN A 7 5.69 11.67 6.41
N ILE A 8 6.44 10.62 6.11
CA ILE A 8 6.31 9.82 4.90
C ILE A 8 4.90 9.22 4.78
N ILE A 9 4.38 8.65 5.86
CA ILE A 9 3.02 8.07 5.87
C ILE A 9 1.98 9.15 5.57
N ARG A 10 2.09 10.32 6.20
CA ARG A 10 1.17 11.45 5.96
C ARG A 10 1.23 11.94 4.52
N GLU A 11 2.42 12.11 3.96
CA GLU A 11 2.59 12.59 2.59
C GLU A 11 2.09 11.56 1.58
N THR A 12 2.41 10.28 1.79
CA THR A 12 1.90 9.17 0.98
C THR A 12 0.37 9.14 0.99
N PHE A 13 -0.24 9.21 2.18
CA PHE A 13 -1.70 9.22 2.33
C PHE A 13 -2.34 10.40 1.60
N HIS A 14 -1.74 11.59 1.68
CA HIS A 14 -2.23 12.77 0.98
C HIS A 14 -2.14 12.65 -0.55
N LEU A 15 -1.11 11.97 -1.06
CA LEU A 15 -0.89 11.74 -2.49
C LEU A 15 -1.85 10.69 -3.06
N VAL A 16 -2.17 9.66 -2.28
CA VAL A 16 -3.13 8.60 -2.65
C VAL A 16 -4.56 9.12 -2.58
N LEU A 17 -4.94 9.81 -1.49
CA LEU A 17 -6.31 10.35 -1.32
C LEU A 17 -6.74 11.36 -2.38
N LYS A 18 -5.79 12.15 -2.91
CA LYS A 18 -6.09 13.14 -3.96
C LYS A 18 -6.32 12.51 -5.33
N ARG A 19 -5.94 11.24 -5.51
CA ARG A 19 -6.08 10.54 -6.79
C ARG A 19 -7.42 9.81 -6.85
N ASP A 20 -8.00 9.83 -8.02
CA ASP A 20 -9.23 9.12 -8.34
C ASP A 20 -8.95 7.62 -8.52
N ASP A 21 -9.90 6.76 -8.17
CA ASP A 21 -9.79 5.29 -8.26
C ASP A 21 -9.51 4.79 -9.69
N HIS A 22 -9.77 5.61 -10.72
CA HIS A 22 -9.51 5.28 -12.12
C HIS A 22 -8.10 5.60 -12.62
N ILE A 23 -7.22 6.15 -11.78
CA ILE A 23 -5.85 6.55 -12.15
C ILE A 23 -4.86 5.42 -11.83
N CYS A 24 -3.69 5.41 -12.48
CA CYS A 24 -2.64 4.41 -12.27
C CYS A 24 -2.29 4.19 -10.78
N ASN A 25 -2.18 2.92 -10.42
CA ASN A 25 -1.74 2.39 -9.13
C ASN A 25 -0.25 2.61 -8.80
N PHE A 26 0.44 3.45 -9.57
CA PHE A 26 1.89 3.64 -9.50
C PHE A 26 2.20 5.11 -9.23
N LEU A 27 3.05 5.33 -8.24
CA LEU A 27 3.50 6.64 -7.81
C LEU A 27 5.01 6.65 -7.71
N GLU A 28 5.68 7.52 -8.46
CA GLU A 28 7.12 7.74 -8.24
C GLU A 28 7.29 8.62 -7.00
N CYS A 29 8.02 8.10 -6.01
CA CYS A 29 8.18 8.72 -4.70
C CYS A 29 9.56 9.41 -4.58
N GLY A 30 10.11 9.86 -5.71
CA GLY A 30 11.50 10.27 -5.85
C GLY A 30 11.94 11.44 -4.96
N SER A 31 11.02 12.25 -4.44
CA SER A 31 11.34 13.34 -3.51
C SER A 31 11.13 13.01 -2.03
N LEU A 32 10.39 11.94 -1.71
CA LEU A 32 9.94 11.63 -0.35
C LEU A 32 10.92 10.72 0.41
N PHE A 33 11.61 9.84 -0.30
CA PHE A 33 12.54 8.87 0.29
C PHE A 33 14.03 9.21 0.08
N GLY A 34 14.34 10.43 -0.37
CA GLY A 34 15.72 10.89 -0.53
C GLY A 34 16.50 10.22 -1.66
N GLY A 35 15.82 9.51 -2.57
CA GLY A 35 16.40 8.86 -3.75
C GLY A 35 15.36 8.69 -4.85
N SER A 36 15.78 8.88 -6.10
CA SER A 36 14.95 8.85 -7.31
C SER A 36 14.37 7.48 -7.66
N ASP A 37 14.76 6.44 -6.92
CA ASP A 37 14.63 5.07 -7.39
C ASP A 37 13.48 4.33 -6.69
N TYR A 38 12.80 4.96 -5.73
CA TYR A 38 11.66 4.35 -5.05
C TYR A 38 10.32 4.66 -5.72
N LYS A 39 9.57 3.61 -5.98
CA LYS A 39 8.22 3.61 -6.51
C LYS A 39 7.25 3.11 -5.45
N LEU A 40 6.06 3.64 -5.48
CA LEU A 40 5.02 3.39 -4.50
C LEU A 40 3.82 2.84 -5.27
N ILE A 41 3.48 1.61 -4.95
CA ILE A 41 2.46 0.82 -5.62
C ILE A 41 1.33 0.68 -4.64
N TYR A 42 0.14 1.12 -5.03
CA TYR A 42 -1.03 1.06 -4.15
C TYR A 42 -2.21 0.39 -4.84
N ARG A 43 -3.09 -0.21 -4.05
CA ARG A 43 -4.33 -0.77 -4.54
C ARG A 43 -5.44 -0.60 -3.52
N HIS A 44 -6.59 -0.16 -4.00
CA HIS A 44 -7.77 0.06 -3.18
C HIS A 44 -8.64 -1.20 -3.17
N TYR A 45 -8.96 -1.70 -1.97
CA TYR A 45 -9.86 -2.82 -1.74
C TYR A 45 -10.93 -2.41 -0.75
N ALA A 46 -12.17 -2.30 -1.22
CA ALA A 46 -13.33 -1.82 -0.47
C ALA A 46 -13.14 -0.42 0.13
N THR A 47 -12.56 -0.37 1.33
CA THR A 47 -12.32 0.84 2.14
C THR A 47 -10.87 0.97 2.59
N LEU A 48 -10.03 -0.03 2.27
CA LEU A 48 -8.62 -0.11 2.67
C LEU A 48 -7.70 0.14 1.47
N TYR A 49 -6.64 0.90 1.71
CA TYR A 49 -5.56 1.11 0.76
C TYR A 49 -4.35 0.28 1.17
N PHE A 50 -3.98 -0.68 0.32
CA PHE A 50 -2.75 -1.43 0.45
C PHE A 50 -1.66 -0.70 -0.32
N VAL A 51 -0.57 -0.33 0.35
CA VAL A 51 0.50 0.49 -0.22
C VAL A 51 1.83 -0.20 0.03
N PHE A 52 2.61 -0.38 -1.04
CA PHE A 52 3.95 -0.95 -1.02
C PHE A 52 4.95 0.04 -1.60
N CYS A 53 6.04 0.27 -0.90
CA CYS A 53 7.19 1.01 -1.43
C CYS A 53 8.22 -0.01 -1.91
N VAL A 54 8.60 0.09 -3.19
CA VAL A 54 9.54 -0.82 -3.84
C VAL A 54 10.58 -0.02 -4.61
N ASP A 55 11.75 -0.62 -4.79
CA ASP A 55 12.78 -0.04 -5.64
C ASP A 55 12.44 -0.21 -7.12
N SER A 56 13.02 0.62 -7.96
CA SER A 56 12.92 0.61 -9.42
C SER A 56 13.41 -0.69 -10.07
N SER A 57 14.17 -1.50 -9.33
CA SER A 57 14.61 -2.83 -9.72
C SER A 57 13.48 -3.86 -9.77
N GLU A 58 12.37 -3.63 -9.05
CA GLU A 58 11.27 -4.58 -8.93
C GLU A 58 10.17 -4.36 -9.98
N SER A 59 9.49 -5.45 -10.34
CA SER A 59 8.41 -5.39 -11.32
C SER A 59 7.11 -4.90 -10.70
N GLU A 60 6.60 -3.79 -11.18
CA GLU A 60 5.37 -3.14 -10.67
C GLU A 60 4.15 -4.08 -10.68
N LEU A 61 3.99 -4.86 -11.76
CA LEU A 61 2.93 -5.87 -11.89
C LEU A 61 3.11 -7.04 -10.91
N GLY A 62 4.35 -7.43 -10.61
CA GLY A 62 4.64 -8.49 -9.65
C GLY A 62 4.25 -8.10 -8.23
N ILE A 63 4.44 -6.83 -7.87
CA ILE A 63 4.01 -6.30 -6.58
C ILE A 63 2.48 -6.18 -6.51
N LEU A 64 1.82 -5.79 -7.60
CA LEU A 64 0.35 -5.81 -7.65
C LEU A 64 -0.23 -7.23 -7.48
N ASP A 65 0.42 -8.23 -8.07
CA ASP A 65 0.03 -9.64 -7.90
C ASP A 65 0.32 -10.13 -6.48
N LEU A 66 1.43 -9.71 -5.87
CA LEU A 66 1.71 -9.98 -4.46
C LEU A 66 0.64 -9.39 -3.54
N ILE A 67 0.22 -8.14 -3.78
CA ILE A 67 -0.88 -7.52 -3.02
C ILE A 67 -2.17 -8.34 -3.19
N GLN A 68 -2.48 -8.80 -4.40
CA GLN A 68 -3.65 -9.63 -4.66
C GLN A 68 -3.60 -10.93 -3.86
N VAL A 69 -2.50 -11.68 -3.95
CA VAL A 69 -2.32 -12.95 -3.23
C VAL A 69 -2.36 -12.73 -1.72
N PHE A 70 -1.82 -11.61 -1.23
CA PHE A 70 -1.87 -11.24 0.18
C PHE A 70 -3.32 -11.03 0.65
N VAL A 71 -4.10 -10.22 -0.09
CA VAL A 71 -5.51 -9.97 0.23
C VAL A 71 -6.35 -11.24 0.14
N GLU A 72 -6.12 -12.10 -0.87
CA GLU A 72 -6.79 -13.41 -0.97
C GLU A 72 -6.44 -14.36 0.17
N THR A 73 -5.19 -14.31 0.64
CA THR A 73 -4.75 -15.11 1.78
C THR A 73 -5.39 -14.61 3.07
N LEU A 74 -5.45 -13.30 3.28
CA LEU A 74 -6.17 -12.69 4.40
C LEU A 74 -7.66 -13.07 4.38
N ASP A 75 -8.31 -12.97 3.23
CA ASP A 75 -9.73 -13.34 3.09
C ASP A 75 -9.98 -14.82 3.45
N LYS A 76 -9.07 -15.71 3.06
CA LYS A 76 -9.12 -17.14 3.45
C LYS A 76 -8.84 -17.37 4.93
N CYS A 77 -7.95 -16.60 5.54
CA CYS A 77 -7.60 -16.75 6.96
C CYS A 77 -8.71 -16.23 7.89
N PHE A 78 -9.45 -15.20 7.48
CA PHE A 78 -10.48 -14.56 8.29
C PHE A 78 -11.93 -14.91 7.87
N GLU A 79 -12.11 -15.81 6.89
CA GLU A 79 -13.41 -16.29 6.39
C GLU A 79 -14.42 -15.15 6.10
N ASN A 80 -14.14 -14.36 5.05
CA ASN A 80 -14.80 -13.08 4.69
C ASN A 80 -14.27 -11.90 5.51
N VAL A 81 -13.03 -11.52 5.23
CA VAL A 81 -12.35 -10.46 5.99
C VAL A 81 -13.06 -9.11 5.82
N CYS A 82 -13.46 -8.49 6.93
CA CYS A 82 -13.87 -7.09 6.93
C CYS A 82 -12.70 -6.19 7.38
N GLU A 83 -12.75 -4.91 7.02
CA GLU A 83 -11.79 -3.91 7.50
C GLU A 83 -11.68 -3.88 9.04
N LEU A 84 -12.79 -4.13 9.72
CA LEU A 84 -12.86 -4.18 11.18
C LEU A 84 -12.10 -5.39 11.72
N ASP A 85 -12.15 -6.55 11.06
CA ASP A 85 -11.41 -7.73 11.50
C ASP A 85 -9.90 -7.49 11.41
N LEU A 86 -9.45 -6.81 10.36
CA LEU A 86 -8.06 -6.38 10.22
C LEU A 86 -7.64 -5.40 11.33
N ILE A 87 -8.49 -4.44 11.71
CA ILE A 87 -8.20 -3.48 12.78
C ILE A 87 -8.18 -4.17 14.16
N PHE A 88 -9.13 -5.07 14.42
CA PHE A 88 -9.27 -5.75 15.72
C PHE A 88 -8.32 -6.94 15.89
N HIS A 89 -7.83 -7.51 14.80
CA HIS A 89 -6.89 -8.63 14.79
C HIS A 89 -5.55 -8.28 14.13
N MET A 90 -5.05 -7.06 14.32
CA MET A 90 -3.69 -6.65 13.92
C MET A 90 -2.61 -7.63 14.41
N ASP A 91 -2.78 -8.26 15.58
CA ASP A 91 -1.82 -9.25 16.11
C ASP A 91 -1.74 -10.56 15.30
N LYS A 92 -2.69 -10.81 14.38
CA LYS A 92 -2.75 -12.01 13.54
C LYS A 92 -2.36 -11.76 12.08
N VAL A 93 -2.13 -10.50 11.70
CA VAL A 93 -1.69 -10.06 10.38
C VAL A 93 -0.17 -10.04 10.33
#